data_AF-A0A3G6UK26-F1
#
_entry.id   AF-A0A3G6UK26-F1
#
_cell.length_a   1.000
_cell.length_b   1.000
_cell.length_c   1.000
_cell.angle_alpha   90.00
_cell.angle_beta   90.00
_cell.angle_gamma   90.00
#
_symmetry.space_group_name_H-M   'P 1'
#
loop_
_entity.id
_entity.type
_entity.pdbx_description
1 polymer ?
#
loop_
_entity_poly.entity_id
_entity_poly.type
_entity_poly.pdbx_seq_one_letter_code
_entity_poly.pdbx_strand_id
1 'polypeptide(L)'
;MSKPRNIFIKTLINNSKSQVLDIAFSEWVFSDVICSDNSDFSPKCHLCGATIYNQNLLLVNVKTMKELLIGSECAKRFKSSTKDKLSLDRILSENQLRRKLIDQYQLICNQGNPDRDLFKSFRKNLFVYLKSKNKVHLVRTIEGAVKILTEILDKNVYTNKEIKRINLIISEPRKALAIHVMTPRIQTKKVDKYGIVISH
;
A
#
# COMPACT_ATOMS: atom_id res chain seq x y z
N MET A 1 2.21 -12.36 -25.70
CA MET A 1 3.05 -11.81 -24.61
C MET A 1 4.44 -11.52 -25.16
N SER A 2 5.00 -10.33 -24.91
CA SER A 2 6.36 -9.98 -25.39
C SER A 2 7.43 -10.78 -24.63
N LYS A 3 8.40 -11.35 -25.34
CA LYS A 3 9.56 -12.06 -24.72
C LYS A 3 10.25 -11.17 -23.67
N PRO A 4 10.69 -11.73 -22.53
CA PRO A 4 11.40 -10.95 -21.54
C PRO A 4 12.73 -10.42 -22.11
N ARG A 5 13.00 -9.12 -21.93
CA ARG A 5 14.31 -8.51 -22.26
C ARG A 5 15.45 -9.32 -21.61
N ASN A 6 16.56 -9.53 -22.32
CA ASN A 6 17.71 -10.30 -21.82
C ASN A 6 18.25 -9.80 -20.48
N ILE A 7 18.23 -8.50 -20.24
CA ILE A 7 18.67 -7.90 -18.96
C ILE A 7 17.83 -8.44 -17.81
N PHE A 8 16.52 -8.54 -17.97
CA PHE A 8 15.63 -9.09 -16.94
C PHE A 8 15.99 -10.53 -16.60
N ILE A 9 16.19 -11.37 -17.63
CA ILE A 9 16.50 -12.80 -17.46
C ILE A 9 17.85 -12.97 -16.75
N LYS A 10 18.88 -12.27 -17.23
CA LYS A 10 20.22 -12.32 -16.64
C LYS A 10 20.21 -11.88 -15.18
N THR A 11 19.59 -10.75 -14.86
CA THR A 11 19.54 -10.24 -13.49
C THR A 11 18.75 -11.16 -12.57
N LEU A 12 17.65 -11.75 -13.05
CA LEU A 12 16.88 -12.71 -12.27
C LEU A 12 17.71 -13.94 -11.93
N ILE A 13 18.33 -14.57 -12.94
CA ILE A 13 19.15 -15.77 -12.77
C ILE A 13 20.36 -15.49 -11.86
N ASN A 14 21.05 -14.36 -12.06
CA ASN A 14 22.22 -13.98 -11.23
C ASN A 14 21.87 -13.74 -9.75
N ASN A 15 20.60 -13.50 -9.43
CA ASN A 15 20.13 -13.31 -8.06
C ASN A 15 19.35 -14.52 -7.52
N SER A 16 19.20 -15.58 -8.33
CA SER A 16 18.55 -16.83 -7.95
C SER A 16 19.58 -17.90 -7.64
N LYS A 17 19.15 -18.94 -6.92
CA LYS A 17 19.98 -20.13 -6.71
C LYS A 17 20.02 -20.98 -7.98
N SER A 18 18.89 -21.09 -8.68
CA SER A 18 18.78 -21.84 -9.93
C SER A 18 19.26 -21.07 -11.15
N GLN A 19 19.91 -21.79 -12.07
CA GLN A 19 20.30 -21.30 -13.40
C GLN A 19 19.20 -21.54 -14.46
N VAL A 20 18.17 -22.32 -14.13
CA VAL A 20 17.04 -22.61 -15.01
C VAL A 20 15.96 -21.56 -14.77
N LEU A 21 15.57 -20.83 -15.82
CA LEU A 21 14.71 -19.66 -15.71
C LEU A 21 13.38 -19.93 -14.98
N ASP A 22 12.67 -21.00 -15.33
CA ASP A 22 11.36 -21.30 -14.72
C ASP A 22 11.48 -21.66 -13.24
N ILE A 23 12.56 -22.37 -12.87
CA ILE A 23 12.85 -22.69 -11.47
C ILE A 23 13.25 -21.40 -10.73
N ALA A 24 14.11 -20.58 -11.34
CA ALA A 24 14.51 -19.29 -10.78
C ALA A 24 13.29 -18.42 -10.48
N PHE A 25 12.32 -18.35 -11.39
CA PHE A 25 11.05 -17.64 -11.17
C PHE A 25 10.28 -18.13 -9.94
N SER A 26 10.25 -19.44 -9.71
CA SER A 26 9.55 -20.03 -8.55
C SER A 26 10.19 -19.69 -7.20
N GLU A 27 11.44 -19.21 -7.18
CA GLU A 27 12.13 -18.81 -5.96
C GLU A 27 11.69 -17.44 -5.43
N TRP A 28 11.02 -16.62 -6.25
CA TRP A 28 10.70 -15.26 -5.88
C TRP A 28 9.23 -15.09 -5.47
N VAL A 29 9.02 -14.43 -4.34
CA VAL A 29 7.70 -14.16 -3.78
C VAL A 29 7.55 -12.66 -3.55
N PHE A 30 6.35 -12.13 -3.80
CA PHE A 30 6.02 -10.74 -3.47
C PHE A 30 5.82 -10.61 -1.97
N SER A 31 6.57 -9.71 -1.34
CA SER A 31 6.44 -9.42 0.10
C SER A 31 5.66 -8.13 0.35
N ASP A 32 5.95 -7.06 -0.39
CA ASP A 32 5.38 -5.75 -0.07
C ASP A 32 5.32 -4.78 -1.27
N VAL A 33 4.68 -3.63 -1.06
CA VAL A 33 4.63 -2.48 -1.98
C VAL A 33 5.17 -1.25 -1.27
N ILE A 34 6.22 -0.67 -1.82
CA ILE A 34 6.86 0.53 -1.28
C ILE A 34 6.46 1.72 -2.15
N CYS A 35 5.81 2.71 -1.55
CA CYS A 35 5.37 3.93 -2.24
C CYS A 35 6.53 4.94 -2.34
N SER A 36 6.45 5.88 -3.30
CA SER A 36 7.54 6.84 -3.59
C SER A 36 7.81 7.90 -2.52
N ASP A 37 6.99 7.94 -1.48
CA ASP A 37 7.15 8.72 -0.26
C ASP A 37 7.98 8.01 0.81
N ASN A 38 8.23 6.70 0.67
CA ASN A 38 9.03 5.92 1.60
C ASN A 38 10.54 6.09 1.31
N SER A 39 11.37 6.11 2.35
CA SER A 39 12.84 6.19 2.23
C SER A 39 13.46 5.03 1.46
N ASP A 40 12.81 3.87 1.51
CA ASP A 40 13.27 2.62 0.91
C ASP A 40 12.85 2.51 -0.56
N PHE A 41 12.20 3.56 -1.10
CA PHE A 41 11.83 3.62 -2.51
C PHE A 41 13.05 3.76 -3.41
N SER A 42 13.14 2.86 -4.40
CA SER A 42 14.11 2.91 -5.49
C SER A 42 13.48 3.50 -6.76
N PRO A 43 14.05 4.58 -7.33
CA PRO A 43 13.56 5.15 -8.59
C PRO A 43 13.90 4.28 -9.81
N LYS A 44 14.64 3.17 -9.64
CA LYS A 44 15.02 2.26 -10.72
C LYS A 44 14.63 0.83 -10.40
N CYS A 45 14.08 0.13 -11.39
CA CYS A 45 13.79 -1.29 -11.29
C CYS A 45 15.07 -2.10 -11.18
N HIS A 46 15.24 -2.87 -10.10
CA HIS A 46 16.44 -3.68 -9.89
C HIS A 46 16.58 -4.80 -10.94
N LEU A 47 15.48 -5.21 -11.60
CA LEU A 47 15.53 -6.27 -12.63
C LEU A 47 15.87 -5.76 -14.04
N CYS A 48 15.39 -4.58 -14.43
CA CYS A 48 15.51 -4.11 -15.81
C CYS A 48 16.11 -2.71 -15.97
N GLY A 49 16.41 -2.02 -14.86
CA GLY A 49 16.96 -0.66 -14.84
C GLY A 49 15.98 0.45 -15.23
N ALA A 50 14.74 0.11 -15.63
CA ALA A 50 13.75 1.11 -16.01
C ALA A 50 13.34 1.98 -14.83
N THR A 51 13.04 3.25 -15.09
CA THR A 51 12.60 4.21 -14.08
C THR A 51 11.23 3.82 -13.50
N ILE A 52 11.09 3.95 -12.19
CA ILE A 52 9.86 3.74 -11.43
C ILE A 52 9.48 5.06 -10.77
N TYR A 53 8.20 5.43 -10.87
CA TYR A 53 7.74 6.75 -10.45
C TYR A 53 6.84 6.74 -9.20
N ASN A 54 6.02 5.69 -9.05
CA ASN A 54 4.93 5.70 -8.06
C ASN A 54 5.14 4.70 -6.93
N GLN A 55 5.49 3.46 -7.27
CA GLN A 55 5.61 2.39 -6.28
C GLN A 55 6.55 1.30 -6.77
N ASN A 56 7.38 0.78 -5.87
CA ASN A 56 8.09 -0.47 -6.05
C ASN A 56 7.27 -1.64 -5.51
N LEU A 57 7.51 -2.81 -6.09
CA LEU A 57 7.10 -4.09 -5.55
C LEU A 57 8.35 -4.77 -4.99
N LEU A 58 8.31 -5.12 -3.71
CA LEU A 58 9.37 -5.86 -3.04
C LEU A 58 9.22 -7.35 -3.36
N LEU A 59 10.21 -7.89 -4.07
CA LEU A 59 10.39 -9.32 -4.28
C LEU A 59 11.45 -9.85 -3.35
N VAL A 60 11.15 -10.98 -2.72
CA VAL A 60 12.09 -11.71 -1.88
C VAL A 60 12.33 -13.07 -2.50
N ASN A 61 13.59 -13.44 -2.70
CA ASN A 61 13.96 -14.79 -3.08
C ASN A 61 13.97 -15.68 -1.82
N VAL A 62 13.10 -16.66 -1.74
CA VAL A 62 12.98 -17.53 -0.55
C VAL A 62 14.13 -18.52 -0.37
N LYS A 63 15.02 -18.65 -1.37
CA LYS A 63 16.20 -19.51 -1.32
C LYS A 63 17.48 -18.75 -1.00
N THR A 64 17.63 -17.51 -1.46
CA THR A 64 18.83 -16.68 -1.26
C THR A 64 18.62 -15.54 -0.28
N MET A 65 17.38 -15.29 0.14
CA MET A 65 16.95 -14.14 0.96
C MET A 65 17.28 -12.78 0.33
N LYS A 66 17.59 -12.73 -0.97
CA LYS A 66 17.82 -11.48 -1.69
C LYS A 66 16.52 -10.73 -1.92
N GLU A 67 16.60 -9.41 -1.83
CA GLU A 67 15.49 -8.50 -2.03
C GLU A 67 15.67 -7.68 -3.30
N LEU A 68 14.60 -7.54 -4.09
CA LEU A 68 14.59 -6.74 -5.30
C LEU A 68 13.38 -5.81 -5.33
N LEU A 69 13.63 -4.53 -5.57
CA LEU A 69 12.60 -3.52 -5.79
C LEU A 69 12.33 -3.40 -7.30
N ILE A 70 11.12 -3.73 -7.71
CA ILE A 70 10.78 -3.79 -9.14
C ILE A 70 9.56 -2.94 -9.49
N GLY A 71 9.48 -2.55 -10.76
CA GLY A 71 8.33 -1.83 -11.29
C GLY A 71 7.18 -2.76 -11.68
N SER A 72 6.00 -2.18 -11.88
CA SER A 72 4.78 -2.89 -12.29
C SER A 72 4.94 -3.73 -13.56
N GLU A 73 5.69 -3.25 -14.55
CA GLU A 73 5.94 -3.97 -15.80
C GLU A 73 6.77 -5.25 -15.60
N CYS A 74 7.77 -5.22 -14.71
CA CYS A 74 8.51 -6.43 -14.35
C CYS A 74 7.64 -7.37 -13.52
N ALA A 75 6.83 -6.84 -12.61
CA ALA A 75 5.94 -7.64 -11.77
C ALA A 75 4.89 -8.44 -12.56
N LYS A 76 4.34 -7.86 -13.65
CA LYS A 76 3.40 -8.55 -14.55
C LYS A 76 3.98 -9.87 -15.11
N ARG A 77 5.29 -10.00 -15.20
CA ARG A 77 5.97 -11.21 -15.73
C ARG A 77 6.01 -12.35 -14.71
N PHE A 78 5.97 -12.02 -13.42
CA PHE A 78 5.83 -13.02 -12.36
C PHE A 78 4.38 -13.53 -12.28
N LYS A 79 3.37 -12.68 -12.55
CA LYS A 79 1.95 -13.10 -12.60
C LYS A 79 1.64 -14.21 -13.62
N SER A 80 2.45 -14.32 -14.68
CA SER A 80 2.28 -15.37 -15.69
C SER A 80 2.97 -16.69 -15.35
N SER A 81 3.92 -16.68 -14.40
CA SER A 81 4.80 -17.82 -14.14
C SER A 81 4.47 -18.54 -12.82
N THR A 82 3.98 -17.82 -11.79
CA THR A 82 3.63 -18.44 -10.51
C THR A 82 2.16 -18.85 -10.44
N LYS A 83 1.89 -20.05 -9.90
CA LYS A 83 0.53 -20.51 -9.55
C LYS A 83 -0.10 -19.66 -8.42
N ASP A 84 0.69 -18.84 -7.72
CA ASP A 84 0.27 -17.91 -6.67
C ASP A 84 -0.18 -16.54 -7.19
N LYS A 85 -1.11 -16.51 -8.16
CA LYS A 85 -1.81 -15.27 -8.56
C LYS A 85 -2.51 -14.59 -7.36
N LEU A 86 -2.93 -15.40 -6.39
CA LEU A 86 -3.65 -14.98 -5.18
C LEU A 86 -2.85 -14.02 -4.28
N SER A 87 -1.52 -14.15 -4.19
CA SER A 87 -0.74 -13.32 -3.24
C SER A 87 -0.56 -11.90 -3.75
N LEU A 88 -0.20 -11.71 -5.03
CA LEU A 88 0.01 -10.37 -5.59
C LEU A 88 -1.32 -9.60 -5.79
N ASP A 89 -2.39 -10.26 -6.23
CA ASP A 89 -3.69 -9.60 -6.36
C ASP A 89 -4.26 -9.22 -4.99
N ARG A 90 -3.99 -10.02 -3.95
CA ARG A 90 -4.29 -9.67 -2.56
C ARG A 90 -3.46 -8.48 -2.08
N ILE A 91 -2.16 -8.44 -2.33
CA ILE A 91 -1.30 -7.30 -1.94
C ILE A 91 -1.73 -6.01 -2.66
N LEU A 92 -2.04 -6.09 -3.95
CA LEU A 92 -2.50 -4.92 -4.73
C LEU A 92 -3.88 -4.43 -4.26
N SER A 93 -4.82 -5.34 -3.98
CA SER A 93 -6.15 -4.98 -3.48
C SER A 93 -6.11 -4.43 -2.04
N GLU A 94 -5.26 -4.98 -1.16
CA GLU A 94 -5.03 -4.46 0.18
C GLU A 94 -4.45 -3.03 0.13
N ASN A 95 -3.49 -2.76 -0.75
CA ASN A 95 -2.92 -1.42 -0.92
C ASN A 95 -3.92 -0.41 -1.51
N GLN A 96 -4.74 -0.83 -2.47
CA GLN A 96 -5.83 0.00 -2.98
C GLN A 96 -6.84 0.33 -1.89
N LEU A 97 -7.19 -0.65 -1.05
CA LEU A 97 -8.10 -0.46 0.08
C LEU A 97 -7.51 0.49 1.13
N ARG A 98 -6.22 0.35 1.43
CA ARG A 98 -5.48 1.25 2.34
C ARG A 98 -5.51 2.69 1.84
N ARG A 99 -5.17 2.94 0.56
CA ARG A 99 -5.24 4.28 -0.04
C ARG A 99 -6.65 4.87 0.04
N LYS A 100 -7.67 4.07 -0.30
CA LYS A 100 -9.07 4.50 -0.20
C LYS A 100 -9.45 4.90 1.23
N LEU A 101 -8.94 4.19 2.24
CA LEU A 101 -9.14 4.53 3.64
C LEU A 101 -8.46 5.85 4.03
N ILE A 102 -7.22 6.08 3.56
CA ILE A 102 -6.51 7.35 3.77
C ILE A 102 -7.31 8.51 3.19
N ASP A 103 -7.74 8.40 1.93
CA ASP A 103 -8.48 9.46 1.23
C ASP A 103 -9.80 9.77 1.95
N GLN A 104 -10.55 8.72 2.32
CA GLN A 104 -11.80 8.86 3.04
C GLN A 104 -11.61 9.50 4.42
N TYR A 105 -10.56 9.11 5.15
CA TYR A 105 -10.24 9.69 6.44
C TYR A 105 -9.88 11.18 6.31
N GLN A 106 -9.04 11.54 5.35
CA GLN A 106 -8.69 12.93 5.10
C GLN A 106 -9.91 13.78 4.71
N LEU A 107 -10.82 13.24 3.90
CA LEU A 107 -12.09 13.91 3.59
C LEU A 107 -12.95 14.10 4.85
N ILE A 108 -13.07 13.08 5.69
CA ILE A 108 -13.81 13.16 6.96
C ILE A 108 -13.21 14.18 7.93
N CYS A 109 -11.88 14.35 7.94
CA CYS A 109 -11.21 15.32 8.81
C CYS A 109 -11.30 16.74 8.24
N ASN A 110 -11.01 16.91 6.95
CA ASN A 110 -10.83 18.22 6.34
C ASN A 110 -12.11 18.83 5.76
N GLN A 111 -13.19 18.07 5.65
CA GLN A 111 -14.52 18.62 5.38
C GLN A 111 -15.19 19.00 6.70
N GLY A 112 -15.62 20.26 6.81
CA GLY A 112 -16.32 20.76 8.00
C GLY A 112 -17.63 20.03 8.30
N ASN A 113 -18.27 19.45 7.29
CA ASN A 113 -19.44 18.58 7.46
C ASN A 113 -19.40 17.41 6.46
N PRO A 114 -18.69 16.32 6.78
CA PRO A 114 -18.54 15.20 5.87
C PRO A 114 -19.85 14.43 5.69
N ASP A 115 -20.10 13.95 4.48
CA ASP A 115 -21.30 13.19 4.13
C ASP A 115 -21.44 11.92 4.98
N ARG A 116 -22.66 11.60 5.44
CA ARG A 116 -22.96 10.37 6.18
C ARG A 116 -22.56 9.13 5.41
N ASP A 117 -22.70 9.14 4.09
CA ASP A 117 -22.31 8.01 3.25
C ASP A 117 -20.80 7.81 3.22
N LEU A 118 -20.02 8.89 3.37
CA LEU A 118 -18.57 8.82 3.49
C LEU A 118 -18.16 8.10 4.79
N PHE A 119 -18.79 8.41 5.92
CA PHE A 119 -18.56 7.70 7.19
C PHE A 119 -18.92 6.22 7.10
N LYS A 120 -20.09 5.90 6.51
CA LYS A 120 -20.55 4.52 6.34
C LYS A 120 -19.59 3.73 5.45
N SER A 121 -19.13 4.34 4.36
CA SER A 121 -18.18 3.76 3.43
C SER A 121 -16.80 3.55 4.08
N PHE A 122 -16.29 4.53 4.82
CA PHE A 122 -15.04 4.42 5.57
C PHE A 122 -15.12 3.27 6.58
N ARG A 123 -16.16 3.22 7.41
CA ARG A 123 -16.35 2.14 8.38
C ARG A 123 -16.39 0.77 7.70
N LYS A 124 -17.14 0.62 6.61
CA LYS A 124 -17.22 -0.64 5.87
C LYS A 124 -15.84 -1.07 5.35
N ASN A 125 -15.12 -0.17 4.68
CA ASN A 125 -13.80 -0.45 4.13
C ASN A 125 -12.79 -0.79 5.24
N LEU A 126 -12.90 -0.13 6.40
CA LEU A 126 -12.02 -0.35 7.53
C LEU A 126 -12.22 -1.75 8.10
N PHE A 127 -13.46 -2.20 8.26
CA PHE A 127 -13.77 -3.57 8.70
C PHE A 127 -13.25 -4.62 7.72
N VAL A 128 -13.35 -4.38 6.40
CA VAL A 128 -12.79 -5.28 5.38
C VAL A 128 -11.27 -5.36 5.52
N TYR A 129 -10.59 -4.21 5.66
CA TYR A 129 -9.15 -4.14 5.85
C TYR A 129 -8.71 -4.89 7.11
N LEU A 130 -9.36 -4.67 8.25
CA LEU A 130 -9.00 -5.31 9.51
C LEU A 130 -9.30 -6.81 9.53
N LYS A 131 -10.37 -7.25 8.84
CA LYS A 131 -10.67 -8.68 8.69
C LYS A 131 -9.58 -9.38 7.87
N SER A 132 -9.06 -8.74 6.82
CA SER A 132 -7.97 -9.30 6.00
C SER A 132 -6.66 -9.52 6.79
N LYS A 133 -6.45 -8.74 7.86
CA LYS A 133 -5.29 -8.80 8.75
C LYS A 133 -5.54 -9.54 10.08
N ASN A 134 -6.73 -10.09 10.29
CA ASN A 134 -7.17 -10.70 11.55
C ASN A 134 -7.08 -9.76 12.78
N LYS A 135 -7.31 -8.45 12.58
CA LYS A 135 -7.16 -7.38 13.57
C LYS A 135 -8.49 -6.71 13.98
N VAL A 136 -9.63 -7.38 13.76
CA VAL A 136 -10.97 -6.81 14.03
C VAL A 136 -11.16 -6.40 15.50
N HIS A 137 -10.46 -7.05 16.43
CA HIS A 137 -10.50 -6.73 17.86
C HIS A 137 -10.03 -5.29 18.18
N LEU A 138 -9.15 -4.70 17.35
CA LEU A 138 -8.62 -3.34 17.53
C LEU A 138 -9.71 -2.26 17.43
N VAL A 139 -10.86 -2.56 16.82
CA VAL A 139 -11.98 -1.61 16.68
C VAL A 139 -12.67 -1.35 18.02
N ARG A 140 -12.45 -2.21 19.03
CA ARG A 140 -13.15 -2.15 20.32
C ARG A 140 -12.44 -1.33 21.40
N THR A 141 -11.18 -0.97 21.18
CA THR A 141 -10.37 -0.26 22.18
C THR A 141 -9.82 1.05 21.60
N ILE A 142 -9.63 2.03 22.48
CA ILE A 142 -9.04 3.33 22.12
C ILE A 142 -7.63 3.14 21.56
N GLU A 143 -6.83 2.28 22.20
CA GLU A 143 -5.48 1.93 21.76
C GLU A 143 -5.49 1.24 20.39
N GLY A 144 -6.49 0.39 20.13
CA GLY A 144 -6.65 -0.27 18.85
C GLY A 144 -7.02 0.72 17.75
N ALA A 145 -7.86 1.71 18.02
CA ALA A 145 -8.17 2.80 17.09
C ALA A 145 -6.92 3.62 16.71
N VAL A 146 -6.00 3.84 17.65
CA VAL A 146 -4.71 4.49 17.38
C VAL A 146 -3.82 3.61 16.50
N LYS A 147 -3.65 2.33 16.86
CA LYS A 147 -2.85 1.37 16.06
C LYS A 147 -3.35 1.25 14.62
N ILE A 148 -4.67 1.21 14.44
CA ILE A 148 -5.31 1.17 13.12
C ILE A 148 -4.86 2.34 12.24
N LEU A 149 -4.76 3.55 12.80
CA LEU A 149 -4.38 4.71 12.02
C LEU A 149 -2.90 4.85 11.83
N THR A 150 -2.07 4.47 12.82
CA THR A 150 -0.63 4.35 12.58
C THR A 150 -0.38 3.43 11.38
N GLU A 151 -1.09 2.31 11.29
CA GLU A 151 -0.99 1.40 10.14
C GLU A 151 -1.58 1.96 8.83
N ILE A 152 -2.60 2.81 8.88
CA ILE A 152 -3.24 3.35 7.66
C ILE A 152 -2.54 4.61 7.16
N LEU A 153 -2.17 5.53 8.05
CA LEU A 153 -1.70 6.88 7.75
C LEU A 153 -0.18 7.04 7.86
N ASP A 154 0.55 6.01 8.30
CA ASP A 154 1.99 6.08 8.58
C ASP A 154 2.36 7.27 9.49
N LYS A 155 1.46 7.62 10.42
CA LYS A 155 1.64 8.72 11.38
C LYS A 155 1.87 8.15 12.77
N ASN A 156 2.97 8.58 13.39
CA ASN A 156 3.43 8.08 14.70
C ASN A 156 2.86 8.89 15.88
N VAL A 157 2.30 10.07 15.63
CA VAL A 157 1.81 10.98 16.68
C VAL A 157 0.39 11.47 16.35
N TYR A 158 -0.55 11.22 17.26
CA TYR A 158 -1.92 11.69 17.17
C TYR A 158 -2.26 12.62 18.33
N THR A 159 -3.02 13.67 18.03
CA THR A 159 -3.61 14.55 19.03
C THR A 159 -4.79 13.86 19.74
N ASN A 160 -5.06 14.22 20.99
CA ASN A 160 -6.21 13.69 21.73
C ASN A 160 -7.56 13.93 21.02
N LYS A 161 -7.66 15.02 20.23
CA LYS A 161 -8.85 15.31 19.40
C LYS A 161 -9.01 14.33 18.24
N GLU A 162 -7.91 13.99 17.56
CA GLU A 162 -7.90 12.94 16.53
C GLU A 162 -8.40 11.64 17.15
N ILE A 163 -7.73 11.14 18.20
CA ILE A 163 -8.04 9.86 18.87
C ILE A 163 -9.52 9.78 19.25
N LYS A 164 -10.06 10.85 19.86
CA LYS A 164 -11.46 10.93 20.25
C LYS A 164 -12.40 10.90 19.04
N ARG A 165 -12.12 11.64 17.96
CA ARG A 165 -12.96 11.64 16.75
C ARG A 165 -12.98 10.26 16.10
N ILE A 166 -11.87 9.52 16.13
CA ILE A 166 -11.76 8.18 15.52
C ILE A 166 -12.59 7.15 16.26
N ASN A 167 -12.48 7.12 17.59
CA ASN A 167 -13.35 6.27 18.40
C ASN A 167 -14.82 6.56 18.07
N LEU A 168 -15.19 7.83 17.96
CA LEU A 168 -16.55 8.21 17.60
C LEU A 168 -16.91 7.86 16.14
N ILE A 169 -15.98 7.91 15.17
CA ILE A 169 -16.24 7.44 13.80
C ILE A 169 -16.66 5.96 13.81
N ILE A 170 -16.06 5.18 14.71
CA ILE A 170 -16.30 3.75 14.84
C ILE A 170 -17.59 3.47 15.63
N SER A 171 -17.75 4.10 16.80
CA SER A 171 -18.82 3.81 17.76
C SER A 171 -20.07 4.66 17.53
N GLU A 172 -19.91 5.97 17.30
CA GLU A 172 -20.98 6.96 17.31
C GLU A 172 -20.76 8.07 16.24
N PRO A 173 -20.95 7.77 14.94
CA PRO A 173 -20.56 8.67 13.84
C PRO A 173 -21.18 10.08 13.92
N ARG A 174 -22.38 10.19 14.49
CA ARG A 174 -23.06 11.48 14.70
C ARG A 174 -22.32 12.39 15.68
N LYS A 175 -21.73 11.82 16.73
CA LYS A 175 -20.93 12.56 17.71
C LYS A 175 -19.55 12.92 17.15
N ALA A 176 -19.02 12.13 16.21
CA ALA A 176 -17.76 12.43 15.56
C ALA A 176 -17.80 13.77 14.80
N LEU A 177 -18.94 14.12 14.20
CA LEU A 177 -19.14 15.37 13.47
C LEU A 177 -18.83 16.62 14.31
N ALA A 178 -19.13 16.57 15.62
CA ALA A 178 -18.93 17.70 16.53
C ALA A 178 -17.45 18.00 16.87
N ILE A 179 -16.50 17.11 16.55
CA ILE A 179 -15.08 17.27 16.93
C ILE A 179 -14.25 17.69 15.72
N HIS A 180 -14.15 18.97 15.38
CA HIS A 180 -13.36 19.37 14.20
C HIS A 180 -11.85 19.06 14.35
N VAL A 181 -11.27 18.40 13.35
CA VAL A 181 -9.84 18.04 13.31
C VAL A 181 -9.32 18.31 11.90
N MET A 182 -8.36 19.20 11.74
CA MET A 182 -7.64 19.33 10.48
C MET A 182 -6.46 18.37 10.45
N THR A 183 -6.43 17.49 9.46
CA THR A 183 -5.28 16.63 9.21
C THR A 183 -4.47 17.22 8.06
N PRO A 184 -3.15 17.43 8.22
CA PRO A 184 -2.34 17.88 7.11
C PRO A 184 -2.53 16.91 5.95
N ARG A 185 -2.89 17.45 4.78
CA ARG A 185 -2.98 16.65 3.57
C ARG A 185 -1.61 16.05 3.34
N ILE A 186 -1.52 14.72 3.31
CA ILE A 186 -0.35 14.06 2.73
C ILE A 186 -0.37 14.52 1.27
N GLN A 187 0.60 15.37 0.89
CA GLN A 187 0.71 15.84 -0.49
C GLN A 187 0.97 14.62 -1.37
N THR A 188 -0.07 14.09 -1.99
CA THR A 188 0.10 13.18 -3.11
C THR A 188 0.67 14.02 -4.25
N LYS A 189 1.93 13.74 -4.60
CA LYS A 189 2.57 14.30 -5.80
C LYS A 189 1.61 14.08 -6.97
N LYS A 190 1.04 15.17 -7.52
CA LYS A 190 0.23 15.09 -8.73
C LYS A 190 1.15 14.70 -9.86
N VAL A 191 0.89 13.54 -10.43
CA VAL A 191 1.61 13.07 -11.61
C VAL A 191 0.77 13.46 -12.82
N ASP A 192 1.31 14.27 -13.71
CA ASP A 192 0.61 14.63 -14.94
C ASP A 192 0.44 13.42 -15.88
N LYS A 193 -0.25 13.61 -17.02
CA LYS A 193 -0.48 12.53 -17.99
C LYS A 193 0.81 11.96 -18.61
N TYR A 194 1.96 12.58 -18.34
CA TYR A 194 3.29 12.21 -18.84
C TYR A 194 4.22 11.68 -17.74
N GLY A 195 3.76 11.56 -16.49
CA GLY A 195 4.61 11.05 -15.41
C GLY A 195 5.39 12.13 -14.65
N ILE A 196 5.19 13.42 -14.94
CA ILE A 196 5.90 14.51 -14.28
C ILE A 196 5.24 14.79 -12.94
N VAL A 197 6.03 14.72 -11.87
CA VAL A 197 5.65 15.13 -10.53
C VAL A 197 5.52 16.65 -10.51
N ILE A 198 4.30 17.15 -10.43
CA ILE A 198 4.01 18.56 -10.18
C ILE A 198 4.09 18.75 -8.66
N SER A 199 5.24 19.23 -8.19
CA SER A 199 5.41 19.74 -6.83
C SER A 199 4.84 21.17 -6.75
N HIS A 200 3.86 21.37 -5.87
CA HIS A 200 3.45 22.70 -5.39
C HIS A 200 3.91 22.87 -3.95
#